data_AF-A0A950U257-F1
#
_entry.id   AF-A0A950U257-F1
#
_cell.length_a   1.000
_cell.length_b   1.000
_cell.length_c   1.000
_cell.angle_alpha   90.00
_cell.angle_beta   90.00
_cell.angle_gamma   90.00
#
_symmetry.space_group_name_H-M   'P 1'
#
loop_
_entity.id
_entity.type
_entity.pdbx_description
1 polymer ?
#
loop_
_entity_poly.entity_id
_entity_poly.type
_entity_poly.pdbx_seq_one_letter_code
_entity_poly.pdbx_strand_id
1 'polypeptide(L)'
;MRLARREAIDGGPILSEELGVVLRPLFDRGANFLTREMEAGRLRHYDPRQLLVMGYGAVLSYLSDAALISALVDEDPLSPARIKAWREHVIDVFRNALAA
;
A
#
# COMPACT_ATOMS: atom_id res chain seq x y z
N MET A 1 13.34 11.19 -9.45
CA MET A 1 12.03 10.70 -8.96
C MET A 1 11.57 11.51 -7.75
N ARG A 2 11.31 12.81 -7.91
CA ARG A 2 10.71 13.69 -6.87
C ARG A 2 9.29 14.15 -7.27
N LEU A 3 8.82 13.70 -8.44
CA LEU A 3 7.67 14.25 -9.15
C LEU A 3 6.35 13.62 -8.68
N ALA A 4 6.30 12.30 -8.41
CA ALA A 4 5.06 11.65 -8.01
C ALA A 4 4.52 12.13 -6.64
N ARG A 5 5.40 12.30 -5.63
CA ARG A 5 5.00 12.87 -4.33
C ARG A 5 4.71 14.37 -4.44
N ARG A 6 5.42 15.08 -5.32
CA ARG A 6 5.18 16.52 -5.54
C ARG A 6 3.90 16.79 -6.30
N GLU A 7 3.48 15.97 -7.26
CA GLU A 7 2.14 16.10 -7.87
C GLU A 7 1.02 15.57 -6.97
N ALA A 8 1.29 14.66 -6.04
CA ALA A 8 0.31 14.32 -5.00
C ALA A 8 0.14 15.44 -3.95
N ILE A 9 1.16 16.30 -3.76
CA ILE A 9 1.16 17.42 -2.80
C ILE A 9 0.79 18.77 -3.46
N ASP A 10 1.23 19.00 -4.71
CA ASP A 10 1.01 20.21 -5.51
C ASP A 10 -0.13 20.02 -6.54
N GLY A 11 -0.59 18.79 -6.78
CA GLY A 11 -1.65 18.48 -7.76
C GLY A 11 -3.00 18.95 -7.25
N GLY A 12 -3.57 19.92 -7.97
CA GLY A 12 -4.84 20.54 -7.61
C GLY A 12 -5.98 19.53 -7.38
N PRO A 13 -6.98 19.88 -6.56
CA PRO A 13 -8.02 18.99 -6.04
C PRO A 13 -8.68 18.09 -7.09
N ILE A 14 -8.83 18.59 -8.32
CA ILE A 14 -9.46 17.90 -9.45
C ILE A 14 -8.79 16.56 -9.80
N LEU A 15 -7.45 16.50 -9.87
CA LEU A 15 -6.73 15.28 -10.25
C LEU A 15 -6.88 14.18 -9.20
N SER A 16 -6.91 14.56 -7.92
CA SER A 16 -7.11 13.63 -6.81
C SER A 16 -8.55 13.12 -6.72
N GLU A 17 -9.54 13.96 -7.03
CA GLU A 17 -10.95 13.61 -7.06
C GLU A 17 -11.28 12.66 -8.22
N GLU A 18 -10.84 12.99 -9.44
CA GLU A 18 -11.05 12.15 -10.62
C GLU A 18 -10.40 10.77 -10.47
N LEU A 19 -9.14 10.74 -9.99
CA LEU A 19 -8.45 9.49 -9.71
C LEU A 19 -9.15 8.68 -8.62
N GLY A 20 -9.67 9.34 -7.58
CA GLY A 20 -10.47 8.72 -6.54
C GLY A 20 -11.72 8.05 -7.09
N VAL A 21 -12.45 8.72 -7.98
CA VAL A 21 -13.65 8.16 -8.66
C VAL A 21 -13.29 6.92 -9.47
N VAL A 22 -12.17 6.96 -10.20
CA VAL A 22 -11.72 5.84 -11.04
C VAL A 22 -11.27 4.64 -10.22
N LEU A 23 -10.59 4.86 -9.09
CA LEU A 23 -10.06 3.78 -8.25
C LEU A 23 -11.10 3.18 -7.29
N ARG A 24 -12.16 3.93 -6.96
CA ARG A 24 -13.18 3.51 -5.99
C ARG A 24 -13.80 2.14 -6.25
N PRO A 25 -14.17 1.75 -7.49
CA PRO A 25 -14.68 0.41 -7.76
C PRO A 25 -13.66 -0.71 -7.47
N LEU A 26 -12.37 -0.47 -7.68
CA LEU A 26 -11.33 -1.44 -7.33
C LEU A 26 -11.17 -1.55 -5.82
N PHE A 27 -11.16 -0.41 -5.13
CA PHE A 27 -11.08 -0.34 -3.68
C PHE A 27 -12.25 -1.08 -3.00
N ASP A 28 -13.48 -0.81 -3.45
CA ASP A 28 -14.69 -1.43 -2.90
C ASP A 28 -14.71 -2.95 -3.16
N ARG A 29 -14.24 -3.41 -4.33
CA ARG A 29 -14.08 -4.86 -4.60
C ARG A 29 -13.08 -5.51 -3.64
N GLY A 30 -11.95 -4.86 -3.39
CA GLY A 30 -10.96 -5.34 -2.42
C GLY A 30 -11.52 -5.42 -1.01
N ALA A 31 -12.24 -4.37 -0.58
CA ALA A 31 -12.81 -4.31 0.76
C ALA A 31 -13.85 -5.42 0.94
N ASN A 32 -14.74 -5.60 -0.04
CA ASN A 32 -15.74 -6.67 -0.02
C ASN A 32 -15.13 -8.07 -0.04
N PHE A 33 -14.00 -8.26 -0.71
CA PHE A 33 -13.27 -9.53 -0.64
C PHE A 33 -12.79 -9.80 0.78
N LEU A 34 -12.07 -8.85 1.39
CA LEU A 34 -11.56 -8.99 2.76
C LEU A 34 -12.70 -9.24 3.75
N THR A 35 -13.82 -8.53 3.63
CA THR A 35 -15.02 -8.79 4.46
C THR A 35 -15.47 -10.23 4.36
N ARG A 36 -15.66 -10.79 3.15
CA ARG A 36 -16.12 -12.17 2.97
C ARG A 36 -15.15 -13.20 3.55
N GLU A 37 -13.85 -12.96 3.40
CA GLU A 37 -12.83 -13.86 3.95
C GLU A 37 -12.82 -13.83 5.49
N MET A 38 -13.04 -12.66 6.09
CA MET A 38 -13.18 -12.50 7.55
C MET A 38 -14.46 -13.15 8.08
N GLU A 39 -15.59 -12.92 7.42
CA GLU A 39 -16.88 -13.54 7.77
C GLU A 39 -16.84 -15.07 7.68
N ALA A 40 -16.05 -15.60 6.74
CA ALA A 40 -15.83 -17.03 6.60
C ALA A 40 -14.78 -17.59 7.59
N GLY A 41 -14.25 -16.78 8.51
CA GLY A 41 -13.26 -17.19 9.50
C GLY A 41 -11.88 -17.53 8.93
N ARG A 42 -11.60 -17.20 7.66
CA ARG A 42 -10.29 -17.44 7.02
C ARG A 42 -9.28 -16.35 7.34
N LEU A 43 -9.76 -15.13 7.62
CA LEU A 43 -8.94 -14.01 8.08
C LEU A 43 -9.44 -13.50 9.43
N ARG A 44 -8.51 -13.01 10.26
CA ARG A 44 -8.83 -12.25 11.46
C ARG A 44 -9.60 -10.97 11.13
N HIS A 45 -10.57 -10.62 11.97
CA HIS A 45 -11.38 -9.42 11.79
C HIS A 45 -10.59 -8.13 12.01
N TYR A 46 -10.63 -7.26 10.99
CA TYR A 46 -10.14 -5.88 10.98
C TYR A 46 -11.09 -5.02 10.13
N ASP A 47 -10.88 -3.70 10.11
CA ASP A 47 -11.52 -2.85 9.10
C ASP A 47 -10.86 -3.11 7.71
N PRO A 48 -11.61 -3.64 6.73
CA PRO A 48 -11.05 -4.01 5.43
C PRO A 48 -10.62 -2.79 4.59
N ARG A 49 -11.27 -1.64 4.76
CA ARG A 49 -10.88 -0.41 4.06
C ARG A 49 -9.57 0.12 4.62
N GLN A 50 -9.40 0.09 5.94
CA GLN A 50 -8.14 0.47 6.60
C GLN A 50 -6.99 -0.46 6.22
N LEU A 51 -7.24 -1.78 6.11
CA LEU A 51 -6.22 -2.72 5.64
C LEU A 51 -5.75 -2.40 4.21
N LEU A 52 -6.66 -2.04 3.31
CA LEU A 52 -6.30 -1.64 1.94
C LEU A 52 -5.49 -0.34 1.92
N VAL A 53 -5.89 0.66 2.69
CA VAL A 53 -5.15 1.93 2.81
C VAL A 53 -3.75 1.68 3.38
N MET A 54 -3.63 0.81 4.38
CA MET A 54 -2.34 0.42 4.96
C MET A 54 -1.45 -0.27 3.94
N GLY A 55 -1.98 -1.24 3.18
CA GLY A 55 -1.23 -1.92 2.12
C GLY A 55 -0.77 -0.97 1.01
N TYR A 56 -1.67 -0.07 0.59
CA TYR A 56 -1.34 1.01 -0.35
C TYR A 56 -0.23 1.92 0.19
N GLY A 57 -0.34 2.35 1.45
CA GLY A 57 0.66 3.18 2.12
C GLY A 57 2.03 2.49 2.19
N ALA A 58 2.08 1.22 2.57
CA ALA A 58 3.33 0.46 2.62
C ALA A 58 4.08 0.43 1.27
N VAL A 59 3.35 0.26 0.16
CA VAL A 59 3.96 0.26 -1.18
C VAL A 59 4.36 1.67 -1.60
N LEU A 60 3.45 2.64 -1.51
CA LEU A 60 3.68 3.98 -2.04
C LEU A 60 4.71 4.76 -1.22
N SER A 61 4.68 4.65 0.11
CA SER A 61 5.65 5.31 0.99
C SER A 61 7.06 4.78 0.73
N TYR A 62 7.24 3.47 0.57
CA TYR A 62 8.56 2.89 0.28
C TYR A 62 9.18 3.45 -1.01
N LEU A 63 8.36 3.58 -2.06
CA LEU A 63 8.81 4.15 -3.34
C LEU A 63 9.05 5.66 -3.24
N SER A 64 8.15 6.39 -2.59
CA SER A 64 8.21 7.85 -2.49
C SER A 64 9.34 8.34 -1.60
N ASP A 65 9.65 7.57 -0.57
CA ASP A 65 10.66 7.91 0.45
C ASP A 65 11.99 7.18 0.20
N ALA A 66 12.20 6.63 -1.01
CA ALA A 66 13.40 5.89 -1.38
C ALA A 66 14.72 6.63 -1.06
N ALA A 67 14.78 7.96 -1.29
CA ALA A 67 15.96 8.74 -0.96
C ALA A 67 16.23 8.82 0.55
N LEU A 68 15.16 8.96 1.35
CA LEU A 68 15.26 8.93 2.82
C LEU A 68 15.65 7.54 3.30
N ILE A 69 15.01 6.50 2.78
CA ILE A 69 15.31 5.11 3.12
C ILE A 69 16.76 4.77 2.79
N SER A 70 17.25 5.19 1.62
CA SER A 70 18.64 4.98 1.22
C SER A 70 19.62 5.59 2.22
N ALA A 71 19.35 6.80 2.73
CA ALA A 71 20.15 7.42 3.78
C ALA A 71 20.07 6.70 5.15
N LEU A 72 19.01 5.93 5.41
CA LEU A 72 18.84 5.15 6.65
C LEU A 72 19.52 3.77 6.58
N VAL A 73 19.56 3.14 5.40
CA VAL A 73 20.05 1.77 5.24
C VAL A 73 21.39 1.66 4.50
N ASP A 74 21.93 2.78 4.04
CA ASP A 74 23.19 2.89 3.29
C ASP A 74 23.26 1.98 2.04
N GLU A 75 22.10 1.77 1.40
CA GLU A 75 21.92 0.92 0.21
C GLU A 75 20.90 1.57 -0.75
N ASP A 76 20.81 1.07 -2.00
CA ASP A 76 19.74 1.44 -2.93
C ASP A 76 18.45 0.62 -2.63
N PRO A 77 17.41 1.23 -2.03
CA PRO A 77 16.16 0.54 -1.72
C PRO A 77 15.34 0.16 -2.97
N LEU A 78 15.63 0.77 -4.12
CA LEU A 78 14.94 0.47 -5.38
C LEU A 78 15.68 -0.57 -6.23
N SER A 79 16.79 -1.11 -5.73
CA SER A 79 17.44 -2.24 -6.39
C SER A 79 16.50 -3.45 -6.45
N PRO A 80 16.56 -4.31 -7.49
CA PRO A 80 15.64 -5.44 -7.65
C PRO A 80 15.60 -6.39 -6.44
N ALA A 81 16.76 -6.61 -5.80
CA ALA A 81 16.85 -7.44 -4.61
C ALA A 81 16.10 -6.84 -3.41
N ARG A 82 16.21 -5.52 -3.19
CA ARG A 82 15.54 -4.81 -2.09
C ARG A 82 14.04 -4.70 -2.31
N ILE A 83 13.59 -4.43 -3.53
CA ILE A 83 12.17 -4.47 -3.88
C ILE A 83 11.59 -5.86 -3.64
N LYS A 84 12.30 -6.92 -4.03
CA LYS A 84 11.88 -8.31 -3.76
C LYS A 84 11.76 -8.56 -2.25
N ALA A 85 12.79 -8.22 -1.48
CA ALA A 85 12.80 -8.39 -0.03
C ALA A 85 11.68 -7.60 0.66
N TRP A 86 11.44 -6.36 0.23
CA TRP A 86 10.35 -5.52 0.74
C TRP A 86 8.97 -6.12 0.46
N ARG A 87 8.75 -6.58 -0.78
CA ARG A 87 7.51 -7.26 -1.16
C ARG A 87 7.26 -8.49 -0.29
N GLU A 88 8.28 -9.34 -0.11
CA GLU A 88 8.19 -10.54 0.73
C GLU A 88 7.87 -10.16 2.17
N HIS A 89 8.55 -9.16 2.72
CA HIS A 89 8.31 -8.66 4.07
C HIS A 89 6.88 -8.16 4.29
N VAL A 90 6.35 -7.32 3.39
CA VAL A 90 4.98 -6.80 3.50
C VAL A 90 3.95 -7.93 3.44
N ILE A 91 4.14 -8.89 2.52
CA ILE A 91 3.24 -10.05 2.40
C ILE A 91 3.28 -10.89 3.67
N ASP A 92 4.46 -11.16 4.22
CA ASP A 92 4.60 -11.98 5.42
C ASP A 92 4.03 -11.30 6.67
N VAL A 93 4.17 -9.97 6.80
CA VAL A 93 3.49 -9.21 7.86
C VAL A 93 1.97 -9.36 7.72
N PHE A 94 1.41 -9.19 6.53
CA PHE A 94 -0.03 -9.38 6.31
C PHE A 94 -0.47 -10.81 6.61
N ARG A 95 0.27 -11.83 6.17
CA ARG A 95 -0.05 -13.24 6.46
C ARG A 95 -0.09 -13.50 7.95
N ASN A 96 0.93 -13.06 8.68
CA ASN A 96 1.03 -13.28 10.13
C ASN A 96 -0.04 -12.49 10.90
N ALA A 97 -0.39 -11.29 10.45
CA ALA A 97 -1.40 -10.46 11.11
C ALA A 97 -2.83 -10.94 10.82
N LEU A 98 -3.09 -11.47 9.63
CA LEU A 98 -4.43 -11.82 9.17
C LEU A 98 -4.77 -13.30 9.29
N ALA A 99 -3.80 -14.21 9.41
CA ALA A 99 -4.09 -15.62 9.65
C ALA A 99 -4.92 -15.80 10.93
N ALA A 100 -6.05 -16.49 10.79
CA ALA A 100 -6.97 -16.82 11.88
C ALA A 100 -6.51 -18.07 12.64
#